data_AF-A0AAW1SEI7-F1
#
_entry.id   AF-A0AAW1SEI7-F1
#
_cell.length_a   1.000
_cell.length_b   1.000
_cell.length_c   1.000
_cell.angle_alpha   90.00
_cell.angle_beta   90.00
_cell.angle_gamma   90.00
#
_symmetry.space_group_name_H-M   'P 1'
#
loop_
_entity.id
_entity.type
_entity.pdbx_description
1 polymer ?
#
loop_
_entity_poly.entity_id
_entity_poly.type
_entity_poly.pdbx_seq_one_letter_code
_entity_poly.pdbx_strand_id
1 'polypeptide(L)'
;MTCAGIGKVVQDRTPLGQYVSALIITLLLTLTLASLGVLPVQSAAYDTIWQQLMPLGAALYLLESDLSRLKDVASPSLAGFGIGAVGTIAGTLVAWRFFGSQMGPDGYKLASALAASYVGGSVNFAAVSQSLNLAGPSMAAAMAADNVAMAAYLAAIGLIPANGPNDSNPLPLAAPAHSAAEAPLNQAGSVELPLAHAASAAA
;
A
#
# COMPACT_ATOMS: atom_id res chain seq x y z
N MET A 1 -0.54 -14.87 8.14
CA MET A 1 -1.42 -15.62 7.20
C MET A 1 -2.79 -15.96 7.79
N THR A 2 -2.91 -16.20 9.10
CA THR A 2 -4.18 -16.51 9.76
C THR A 2 -5.22 -15.39 9.68
N CYS A 3 -4.84 -14.11 9.84
CA CYS A 3 -5.77 -12.98 9.73
C CYS A 3 -6.34 -12.81 8.31
N ALA A 4 -5.54 -13.02 7.28
CA ALA A 4 -5.97 -12.95 5.88
C ALA A 4 -6.92 -14.12 5.51
N GLY A 5 -6.66 -15.31 6.05
CA GLY A 5 -7.57 -16.45 5.92
C GLY A 5 -8.94 -16.20 6.55
N ILE A 6 -8.97 -15.61 7.75
CA ILE A 6 -10.22 -15.23 8.43
C ILE A 6 -10.95 -14.14 7.62
N GLY A 7 -10.24 -13.13 7.11
CA GLY A 7 -10.82 -12.07 6.28
C GLY A 7 -11.52 -12.63 5.03
N LYS A 8 -10.88 -13.58 4.34
CA LYS A 8 -11.46 -14.24 3.17
C LYS A 8 -12.69 -15.10 3.54
N VAL A 9 -12.62 -15.88 4.61
CA VAL A 9 -13.75 -16.70 5.08
C VAL A 9 -14.95 -15.85 5.49
N VAL A 10 -14.72 -14.70 6.13
CA VAL A 10 -15.78 -13.76 6.50
C VAL A 10 -16.38 -13.10 5.26
N GLN A 11 -15.55 -12.74 4.27
CA GLN A 11 -16.01 -12.20 2.99
C GLN A 11 -16.97 -13.15 2.28
N ASP A 12 -16.63 -14.44 2.23
CA ASP A 12 -17.41 -15.45 1.51
C ASP A 12 -18.69 -15.87 2.26
N ARG A 13 -18.77 -15.62 3.57
CA ARG A 13 -19.86 -16.12 4.44
C ARG A 13 -20.85 -15.06 4.93
N THR A 14 -20.60 -13.77 4.70
CA THR A 14 -21.54 -12.69 5.10
C THR A 14 -22.00 -11.82 3.93
N PRO A 15 -23.29 -11.46 3.85
CA PRO A 15 -23.84 -10.64 2.76
C PRO A 15 -23.29 -9.21 2.75
N LEU A 16 -22.78 -8.70 3.88
CA LEU A 16 -22.08 -7.42 3.98
C LEU A 16 -20.62 -7.48 3.49
N GLY A 17 -19.99 -8.66 3.47
CA GLY A 17 -18.62 -8.87 2.99
C GLY A 17 -18.46 -8.76 1.48
N GLN A 18 -19.56 -8.84 0.72
CA GLN A 18 -19.55 -8.66 -0.74
C GLN A 18 -19.35 -7.19 -1.15
N TYR A 19 -19.73 -6.26 -0.26
CA TYR A 19 -19.59 -4.81 -0.49
C TYR A 19 -18.26 -4.25 0.04
N VAL A 20 -17.57 -4.98 0.91
CA VAL A 20 -16.31 -4.56 1.54
C VAL A 20 -15.21 -5.55 1.18
N SER A 21 -14.20 -5.11 0.43
CA SER A 21 -13.06 -5.96 0.03
C SER A 21 -12.44 -6.71 1.22
N ALA A 22 -12.09 -8.00 1.06
CA ALA A 22 -11.37 -8.77 2.08
C ALA A 22 -10.10 -8.07 2.58
N LEU A 23 -9.48 -7.23 1.74
CA LEU A 23 -8.34 -6.42 2.14
C LEU A 23 -8.68 -5.48 3.29
N ILE A 24 -9.83 -4.80 3.21
CA ILE A 24 -10.29 -3.84 4.22
C ILE A 24 -10.63 -4.59 5.52
N ILE A 25 -11.33 -5.71 5.42
CA ILE A 25 -11.68 -6.55 6.59
C ILE A 25 -10.42 -7.06 7.28
N THR A 26 -9.44 -7.53 6.49
CA THR A 26 -8.15 -8.00 7.01
C THR A 26 -7.40 -6.86 7.69
N LEU A 27 -7.35 -5.68 7.07
CA LEU A 27 -6.67 -4.50 7.62
C LEU A 27 -7.28 -4.09 8.97
N LEU A 28 -8.61 -4.01 9.05
CA LEU A 28 -9.32 -3.66 10.29
C LEU A 28 -9.07 -4.71 11.39
N LEU A 29 -9.13 -6.00 11.04
CA LEU A 29 -8.84 -7.08 11.98
C LEU A 29 -7.39 -7.00 12.47
N THR A 30 -6.43 -6.84 11.57
CA THR A 30 -4.99 -6.69 11.90
C THR A 30 -4.74 -5.46 12.76
N LEU A 31 -5.38 -4.32 12.46
CA LEU A 31 -5.27 -3.10 13.25
C LEU A 31 -5.83 -3.28 14.66
N THR A 32 -6.98 -3.94 14.79
CA THR A 32 -7.60 -4.24 16.09
C THR A 32 -6.70 -5.16 16.92
N LEU A 33 -6.16 -6.21 16.29
CA LEU A 33 -5.27 -7.18 16.94
C LEU A 33 -3.92 -6.54 17.34
N ALA A 34 -3.42 -5.61 16.54
CA ALA A 34 -2.23 -4.80 16.86
C ALA A 34 -2.50 -3.86 18.04
N SER A 35 -3.67 -3.23 18.08
CA SER A 35 -4.07 -2.33 19.18
C SER A 35 -4.23 -3.07 20.52
N LEU A 36 -4.59 -4.35 20.49
CA LEU A 36 -4.67 -5.24 21.66
C LEU A 36 -3.30 -5.79 22.10
N GLY A 37 -2.20 -5.44 21.42
CA GLY A 37 -0.85 -5.88 21.76
C GLY A 37 -0.56 -7.35 21.46
N VAL A 38 -1.45 -8.03 20.73
CA VAL A 38 -1.31 -9.46 20.37
C VAL A 38 -0.30 -9.64 19.24
N LEU A 39 -0.14 -8.64 18.37
CA LEU A 39 0.83 -8.67 17.27
C LEU A 39 2.17 -8.03 17.69
N PRO A 40 3.31 -8.71 17.46
CA PRO A 40 4.61 -8.12 17.68
C PRO A 40 4.83 -6.98 16.67
N VAL A 41 5.14 -5.79 17.17
CA VAL A 41 5.33 -4.57 16.34
C VAL A 41 6.67 -4.59 15.59
N GLN A 42 7.62 -5.41 16.06
CA GLN A 42 8.88 -5.71 15.39
C GLN A 42 9.06 -7.23 15.33
N SER A 43 9.38 -7.74 14.14
CA SER A 43 9.72 -9.15 13.93
C SER A 43 10.63 -9.27 12.72
N ALA A 44 11.69 -10.08 12.83
CA ALA A 44 12.62 -10.34 11.74
C ALA A 44 11.92 -10.89 10.47
N ALA A 45 10.76 -11.54 10.64
CA ALA A 45 9.94 -11.98 9.52
C ALA A 45 9.34 -10.80 8.74
N TYR A 46 8.92 -9.72 9.41
CA TYR A 46 8.38 -8.53 8.74
C TYR A 46 9.46 -7.78 7.97
N ASP A 47 10.66 -7.67 8.54
CA ASP A 47 11.79 -7.01 7.86
C ASP A 47 12.19 -7.74 6.58
N THR A 48 12.25 -9.07 6.64
CA THR A 48 12.52 -9.92 5.46
C THR A 48 11.48 -9.69 4.35
N ILE A 49 10.19 -9.62 4.71
CA ILE A 49 9.12 -9.39 3.74
C ILE A 49 9.25 -8.00 3.09
N TRP A 50 9.48 -6.96 3.89
CA TRP A 50 9.56 -5.59 3.38
C TRP A 50 10.80 -5.34 2.54
N GLN A 51 11.95 -5.88 2.92
CA GLN A 51 13.22 -5.57 2.26
C GLN A 51 13.53 -6.49 1.08
N GLN A 52 13.04 -7.74 1.09
CA GLN A 52 13.40 -8.73 0.08
C GLN A 52 12.19 -9.16 -0.74
N LEU A 53 11.10 -9.52 -0.08
CA LEU A 53 9.96 -10.14 -0.76
C LEU A 53 9.10 -9.13 -1.54
N MET A 54 8.86 -7.94 -0.98
CA MET A 54 8.12 -6.87 -1.63
C MET A 54 8.81 -6.36 -2.92
N PRO A 55 10.10 -5.99 -2.89
CA PRO A 55 10.81 -5.58 -4.10
C PRO A 55 10.92 -6.71 -5.14
N LEU A 56 11.13 -7.95 -4.70
CA LEU A 56 11.17 -9.10 -5.59
C LEU A 56 9.81 -9.33 -6.26
N GLY A 57 8.70 -9.22 -5.53
CA GLY A 57 7.35 -9.30 -6.08
C GLY A 57 7.10 -8.23 -7.14
N ALA A 58 7.51 -6.99 -6.90
CA ALA A 58 7.43 -5.92 -7.89
C ALA A 58 8.29 -6.23 -9.14
N ALA A 59 9.50 -6.78 -8.96
CA ALA A 59 10.38 -7.16 -10.07
C ALA A 59 9.80 -8.31 -10.92
N LEU A 60 9.26 -9.35 -10.28
CA LEU A 60 8.62 -10.46 -10.97
C LEU A 60 7.36 -10.00 -11.72
N TYR A 61 6.56 -9.12 -11.11
CA TYR A 61 5.39 -8.53 -11.77
C TYR A 61 5.79 -7.70 -13.00
N LEU A 62 6.89 -6.94 -12.91
CA LEU A 62 7.44 -6.19 -14.05
C LEU A 62 7.94 -7.13 -15.16
N LEU A 63 8.54 -8.28 -14.80
CA LEU A 63 9.01 -9.28 -15.75
C LEU A 63 7.87 -9.98 -16.48
N GLU A 64 6.75 -10.23 -15.80
CA GLU A 64 5.53 -10.77 -16.39
C GLU A 64 4.81 -9.74 -17.27
N SER A 65 4.94 -8.45 -16.94
CA SER A 65 4.27 -7.38 -17.68
C SER A 65 4.85 -7.18 -19.09
N ASP A 66 3.98 -7.08 -20.09
CA ASP A 66 4.40 -6.69 -21.45
C ASP A 66 4.81 -5.21 -21.48
N LEU A 67 6.11 -4.95 -21.56
CA LEU A 67 6.67 -3.58 -21.57
C LEU A 67 6.16 -2.74 -22.75
N SER A 68 5.84 -3.37 -23.89
CA SER A 68 5.34 -2.67 -25.08
C SER A 68 3.91 -2.18 -24.86
N ARG A 69 3.10 -2.95 -24.13
CA ARG A 69 1.76 -2.51 -23.73
C ARG A 69 1.82 -1.56 -22.54
N LEU A 70 2.79 -1.76 -21.63
CA LEU A 70 2.98 -0.92 -20.46
C LEU A 70 3.28 0.53 -20.85
N LYS A 71 4.14 0.79 -21.85
CA LYS A 71 4.43 2.16 -22.29
C LYS A 71 3.19 2.92 -22.75
N ASP A 72 2.26 2.26 -23.44
CA ASP A 72 1.09 2.91 -24.03
C ASP A 72 0.06 3.27 -22.94
N VAL A 73 -0.04 2.44 -21.91
CA VAL A 73 -0.90 2.67 -20.73
C VAL A 73 -0.24 3.62 -19.71
N ALA A 74 1.08 3.51 -19.53
CA ALA A 74 1.83 4.29 -18.56
C ALA A 74 2.09 5.73 -19.03
N SER A 75 2.22 5.97 -20.34
CA SER A 75 2.49 7.31 -20.89
C SER A 75 1.49 8.39 -20.45
N PRO A 76 0.15 8.21 -20.62
CA PRO A 76 -0.81 9.20 -20.14
C PRO A 76 -0.82 9.30 -18.60
N SER A 77 -0.61 8.17 -17.91
CA SER A 77 -0.51 8.13 -16.45
C SER A 77 0.71 8.89 -15.92
N LEU A 78 1.82 8.90 -16.66
CA LEU A 78 3.05 9.61 -16.31
C LEU A 78 2.89 11.13 -16.43
N ALA A 79 2.12 11.59 -17.41
CA ALA A 79 1.76 13.01 -17.50
C ALA A 79 0.88 13.44 -16.32
N GLY A 80 -0.12 12.63 -15.96
CA GLY A 80 -0.95 12.84 -14.77
C GLY A 80 -0.10 12.84 -13.48
N PHE A 81 0.86 11.92 -13.38
CA PHE A 81 1.82 11.88 -12.28
C PHE A 81 2.67 13.15 -12.20
N GLY A 82 3.19 13.65 -13.33
CA GLY A 82 3.98 14.89 -13.35
C GLY A 82 3.18 16.10 -12.86
N ILE A 83 1.93 16.25 -13.30
CA ILE A 83 1.03 17.30 -12.83
C ILE A 83 0.74 17.14 -11.33
N GLY A 84 0.44 15.91 -10.89
CA GLY A 84 0.24 15.58 -9.49
C GLY A 84 1.47 15.91 -8.63
N ALA A 85 2.66 15.56 -9.09
CA ALA A 85 3.91 15.82 -8.39
C ALA A 85 4.19 17.32 -8.24
N VAL A 86 4.02 18.10 -9.31
CA VAL A 86 4.14 19.56 -9.26
C VAL A 86 3.07 20.15 -8.35
N GLY A 87 1.84 19.65 -8.41
CA GLY A 87 0.74 20.06 -7.53
C GLY A 87 1.05 19.79 -6.07
N THR A 88 1.59 18.62 -5.73
CA THR A 88 2.04 18.27 -4.39
C THR A 88 3.13 19.21 -3.91
N ILE A 89 4.17 19.46 -4.71
CA ILE A 89 5.27 20.37 -4.35
C ILE A 89 4.73 21.80 -4.12
N ALA A 90 3.92 22.31 -5.05
CA ALA A 90 3.32 23.63 -4.93
C ALA A 90 2.41 23.73 -3.70
N GLY A 91 1.57 22.73 -3.47
CA GLY A 91 0.69 22.64 -2.30
C GLY A 91 1.48 22.62 -0.98
N THR A 92 2.57 21.84 -0.90
CA THR A 92 3.46 21.82 0.26
C THR A 92 4.13 23.18 0.47
N LEU A 93 4.61 23.85 -0.59
CA LEU A 93 5.21 25.18 -0.47
C LEU A 93 4.22 26.24 0.04
N VAL A 94 2.98 26.20 -0.47
CA VAL A 94 1.90 27.07 -0.01
C VAL A 94 1.58 26.78 1.46
N ALA A 95 1.37 25.52 1.83
CA ALA A 95 1.12 25.12 3.21
C ALA A 95 2.26 25.54 4.15
N TRP A 96 3.52 25.34 3.73
CA TRP A 96 4.70 25.75 4.46
C TRP A 96 4.74 27.27 4.68
N ARG A 97 4.33 28.06 3.69
CA ARG A 97 4.27 29.52 3.83
C ARG A 97 3.28 29.98 4.91
N PHE A 98 2.14 29.30 5.05
CA PHE A 98 1.10 29.68 6.02
C PHE A 98 1.33 29.07 7.41
N PHE A 99 1.78 27.82 7.48
CA PHE A 99 1.84 27.05 8.72
C PHE A 99 3.26 26.74 9.20
N GLY A 100 4.29 26.96 8.37
CA GLY A 100 5.67 26.58 8.67
C GLY A 100 6.26 27.25 9.91
N SER A 101 5.80 28.46 10.28
CA SER A 101 6.23 29.14 11.51
C SER A 101 5.79 28.41 12.79
N GLN A 102 4.77 27.56 12.73
CA GLN A 102 4.21 26.83 13.87
C GLN A 102 4.76 25.40 14.00
N MET A 103 5.47 24.89 12.99
CA MET A 103 5.94 23.50 12.93
C MET A 103 7.28 23.25 13.65
N GLY A 104 7.86 24.29 14.25
CA GLY A 104 9.14 24.21 14.96
C GLY A 104 10.36 24.02 14.05
N PRO A 105 11.55 23.80 14.63
CA PRO A 105 12.82 23.78 13.89
C PRO A 105 12.91 22.68 12.82
N ASP A 106 12.30 21.52 13.04
CA ASP A 106 12.32 20.38 12.11
C ASP A 106 11.11 20.35 11.16
N GLY A 107 10.24 21.37 11.20
CA GLY A 107 9.03 21.40 10.40
C GLY A 107 9.28 21.26 8.89
N TYR A 108 10.36 21.87 8.39
CA TYR A 108 10.68 21.85 6.96
C TYR A 108 11.11 20.45 6.52
N LYS A 109 11.76 19.71 7.42
CA LYS A 109 12.17 18.33 7.17
C LYS A 109 10.95 17.40 7.14
N LEU A 110 10.00 17.60 8.05
CA LEU A 110 8.72 16.86 8.06
C LEU A 110 7.92 17.15 6.80
N ALA A 111 7.77 18.42 6.43
CA ALA A 111 7.05 18.83 5.22
C ALA A 111 7.69 18.24 3.95
N SER A 112 9.04 18.25 3.88
CA SER A 112 9.78 17.66 2.75
C SER A 112 9.63 16.15 2.69
N ALA A 113 9.72 15.46 3.83
CA ALA A 113 9.52 14.01 3.89
C ALA A 113 8.09 13.61 3.50
N LEU A 114 7.07 14.29 4.00
CA LEU A 114 5.68 14.03 3.64
C LEU A 114 5.42 14.31 2.16
N ALA A 115 5.90 15.43 1.61
CA ALA A 115 5.81 15.71 0.18
C ALA A 115 6.46 14.60 -0.66
N ALA A 116 7.62 14.08 -0.22
CA ALA A 116 8.28 12.95 -0.84
C ALA A 116 7.41 11.67 -0.79
N SER A 117 6.71 11.43 0.32
CA SER A 117 5.74 10.32 0.45
C SER A 117 4.61 10.41 -0.58
N TYR A 118 4.07 11.61 -0.81
CA TYR A 118 2.96 11.80 -1.74
C TYR A 118 3.38 11.73 -3.22
N VAL A 119 4.65 12.01 -3.54
CA VAL A 119 5.19 11.86 -4.90
C VAL A 119 5.72 10.45 -5.16
N GLY A 120 6.34 9.79 -4.18
CA GLY A 120 7.10 8.55 -4.41
C GLY A 120 6.87 7.44 -3.39
N GLY A 121 5.87 7.59 -2.51
CA GLY A 121 5.49 6.59 -1.52
C GLY A 121 6.48 6.43 -0.37
N SER A 122 6.34 5.30 0.34
CA SER A 122 7.11 4.98 1.54
C SER A 122 8.62 4.93 1.33
N VAL A 123 9.08 4.49 0.15
CA VAL A 123 10.52 4.45 -0.18
C VAL A 123 11.13 5.84 -0.34
N ASN A 124 10.40 6.78 -0.95
CA ASN A 124 10.86 8.15 -1.11
C ASN A 124 10.81 8.92 0.22
N PHE A 125 9.76 8.68 1.02
CA PHE A 125 9.67 9.16 2.40
C PHE A 125 10.86 8.70 3.24
N ALA A 126 11.21 7.41 3.19
CA ALA A 126 12.33 6.84 3.94
C ALA A 126 13.67 7.46 3.51
N ALA A 127 13.91 7.59 2.19
CA ALA A 127 15.13 8.18 1.65
C ALA A 127 15.30 9.65 2.09
N VAL A 128 14.26 10.47 1.96
CA VAL A 128 14.30 11.88 2.37
C VAL A 128 14.44 12.01 3.88
N SER A 129 13.69 11.23 4.66
CA SER A 129 13.79 11.22 6.13
C SER A 129 15.21 10.89 6.59
N GLN A 130 15.85 9.90 5.98
CA GLN A 130 17.24 9.55 6.29
C GLN A 130 18.22 10.66 5.89
N SER A 131 18.03 11.28 4.72
CA SER A 131 18.90 12.38 4.24
C SER A 131 18.83 13.63 5.12
N LEU A 132 17.67 13.90 5.72
CA LEU A 132 17.43 15.04 6.59
C LEU A 132 17.64 14.71 8.08
N ASN A 133 18.06 13.48 8.37
CA ASN A 133 18.24 12.92 9.70
C ASN A 133 17.01 13.12 10.59
N LEU A 134 15.85 12.80 10.02
CA LEU A 134 14.55 12.96 10.64
C LEU A 134 14.16 11.66 11.35
N ALA A 135 14.09 11.71 12.67
CA ALA A 135 13.73 10.58 13.51
C ALA A 135 13.03 11.05 14.80
N GLY A 136 12.29 10.14 15.43
CA GLY A 136 11.74 10.33 16.77
C GLY A 136 10.29 10.81 16.83
N PRO A 137 9.85 11.39 17.96
CA PRO A 137 8.45 11.67 18.25
C PRO A 137 7.75 12.61 17.26
N SER A 138 8.49 13.56 16.68
CA SER A 138 7.98 14.50 15.68
C SER A 138 7.57 13.80 14.38
N MET A 139 8.30 12.76 13.99
CA MET A 139 7.98 11.91 12.84
C MET A 139 6.71 11.09 13.09
N ALA A 140 6.59 10.47 14.26
CA ALA A 140 5.39 9.72 14.63
C ALA A 140 4.14 10.62 14.69
N ALA A 141 4.27 11.82 15.27
CA ALA A 141 3.19 12.80 15.30
C ALA A 141 2.78 13.27 13.89
N ALA A 142 3.75 13.48 13.00
CA ALA A 142 3.48 13.84 11.61
C ALA A 142 2.76 12.72 10.86
N MET A 143 3.14 11.46 11.02
CA MET A 143 2.45 10.32 10.41
C MET A 143 1.02 10.14 10.94
N ALA A 144 0.80 10.38 12.24
CA ALA A 144 -0.54 10.36 12.81
C ALA A 144 -1.42 11.49 12.21
N ALA A 145 -0.88 12.69 12.10
CA ALA A 145 -1.56 13.82 11.46
C ALA A 145 -1.85 13.54 9.98
N ASP A 146 -0.92 12.91 9.26
CA ASP A 146 -1.04 12.53 7.86
C ASP A 146 -2.23 11.56 7.63
N ASN A 147 -2.37 10.55 8.49
CA ASN A 147 -3.49 9.61 8.43
C ASN A 147 -4.85 10.30 8.65
N VAL A 148 -4.92 11.25 9.59
CA VAL A 148 -6.14 12.04 9.82
C VAL A 148 -6.44 12.93 8.62
N ALA A 149 -5.42 13.56 8.04
CA ALA A 149 -5.56 14.38 6.84
C ALA A 149 -6.04 13.56 5.64
N MET A 150 -5.50 12.35 5.45
CA MET A 150 -5.96 11.42 4.41
C MET A 150 -7.43 11.03 4.61
N ALA A 151 -7.84 10.71 5.85
CA ALA A 151 -9.23 10.38 6.15
C ALA A 151 -10.17 11.56 5.84
N ALA A 152 -9.77 12.78 6.22
CA ALA A 152 -10.52 14.00 5.91
C ALA A 152 -10.59 14.26 4.40
N TYR A 153 -9.49 14.06 3.67
CA TYR A 153 -9.43 14.18 2.22
C TYR A 153 -10.38 13.19 1.53
N LEU A 154 -10.36 11.93 1.93
CA LEU A 154 -11.26 10.90 1.40
C LEU A 154 -12.73 11.21 1.70
N ALA A 155 -13.03 11.71 2.90
CA ALA A 155 -14.39 12.16 3.23
C ALA A 155 -14.83 13.34 2.34
N ALA A 156 -13.94 14.31 2.10
CA ALA A 156 -14.22 15.47 1.26
C ALA A 156 -14.50 15.07 -0.20
N ILE A 157 -13.70 14.19 -0.80
CA ILE A 157 -13.97 13.71 -2.16
C ILE A 157 -15.20 12.80 -2.22
N GLY A 158 -15.49 12.03 -1.16
CA GLY A 158 -16.68 11.19 -1.08
C GLY A 158 -17.99 11.99 -1.00
N LEU A 159 -17.93 13.24 -0.55
CA LEU A 159 -19.05 14.18 -0.55
C LEU A 159 -19.30 14.82 -1.92
N ILE A 160 -18.33 14.75 -2.85
CA ILE A 160 -18.50 15.28 -4.20
C ILE A 160 -19.37 14.27 -4.97
N PRO A 161 -20.55 14.68 -5.48
CA PRO A 161 -21.40 13.79 -6.27
C PRO A 161 -20.66 13.44 -7.57
N ALA A 162 -20.29 12.17 -7.70
CA ALA A 162 -19.82 11.65 -8.97
C ALA A 162 -21.01 11.56 -9.91
N ASN A 163 -21.02 12.37 -10.98
CA ASN A 163 -21.90 12.10 -12.10
C ASN A 163 -21.55 10.70 -12.61
N GLY A 164 -22.50 9.77 -12.53
CA GLY A 164 -22.31 8.39 -12.97
C GLY A 164 -21.83 8.34 -14.43
N PRO A 165 -21.18 7.23 -14.84
CA PRO A 165 -20.80 7.03 -16.24
C PRO A 165 -22.01 7.30 -17.14
N ASN A 166 -21.83 8.14 -18.16
CA ASN A 166 -22.83 8.29 -19.21
C ASN A 166 -22.82 6.97 -20.00
N ASP A 167 -23.86 6.15 -19.85
CA ASP A 167 -24.00 4.79 -20.42
C ASP A 167 -23.89 4.73 -21.96
N SER A 168 -23.74 5.89 -22.63
CA SER A 168 -23.55 6.00 -24.08
C SER A 168 -22.15 5.64 -24.59
N ASN A 169 -21.16 5.48 -23.71
CA ASN A 169 -19.83 4.98 -24.10
C ASN A 169 -19.27 4.08 -22.99
N PRO A 170 -19.44 2.75 -23.08
CA PRO A 170 -18.86 1.83 -22.13
C PRO A 170 -17.34 1.99 -22.18
N LEU A 171 -16.74 2.56 -21.12
CA LEU A 171 -15.31 2.46 -20.90
C LEU A 171 -14.96 0.97 -20.97
N PRO A 172 -13.91 0.55 -21.69
CA PRO A 172 -13.46 -0.82 -21.64
C PRO A 172 -13.02 -1.09 -20.21
N LEU A 173 -13.94 -1.65 -19.40
CA LEU A 173 -13.61 -2.21 -18.11
C LEU A 173 -12.46 -3.17 -18.39
N ALA A 174 -11.28 -2.85 -17.84
CA ALA A 174 -10.22 -3.83 -17.73
C ALA A 174 -10.87 -5.10 -17.16
N ALA A 175 -10.79 -6.18 -17.92
CA ALA A 175 -11.32 -7.48 -17.52
C ALA A 175 -10.89 -7.72 -16.06
N PRO A 176 -11.78 -8.21 -15.20
CA PRO A 176 -11.44 -8.44 -13.80
C PRO A 176 -10.16 -9.27 -13.75
N ALA A 177 -9.14 -8.77 -13.05
CA ALA A 177 -7.90 -9.49 -12.77
C ALA A 177 -8.12 -10.70 -11.84
N HIS A 178 -9.34 -11.23 -11.80
CA HIS A 178 -9.74 -12.46 -11.14
C HIS A 178 -10.03 -13.53 -12.21
N SER A 179 -9.00 -13.91 -12.96
CA SER A 179 -9.00 -15.17 -13.71
C SER A 179 -7.57 -15.61 -14.08
N ALA A 180 -6.63 -15.48 -13.15
CA ALA A 180 -5.29 -16.10 -13.27
C ALA A 180 -4.90 -16.89 -11.99
N ALA A 181 -5.74 -16.88 -10.96
CA ALA A 181 -5.50 -17.58 -9.68
C ALA A 181 -6.27 -18.91 -9.54
N GLU A 182 -6.97 -19.36 -10.58
CA GLU A 182 -7.55 -20.71 -10.67
C GLU A 182 -6.91 -21.48 -11.82
N ALA A 183 -5.61 -21.77 -11.69
CA ALA A 183 -5.07 -22.96 -12.34
C ALA A 183 -5.54 -24.17 -11.49
N PRO A 184 -6.20 -25.17 -12.08
CA PRO A 184 -6.63 -26.35 -11.34
C PRO A 184 -5.41 -27.10 -10.82
N LEU A 185 -5.17 -27.07 -9.51
CA LEU A 185 -4.18 -27.89 -8.80
C LEU A 185 -4.56 -29.39 -8.77
N ASN A 186 -5.26 -29.90 -9.79
CA ASN A 186 -5.73 -31.28 -9.87
C ASN A 186 -5.04 -32.11 -10.97
N GLN A 187 -3.81 -31.76 -11.38
CA GLN A 187 -2.99 -32.62 -12.26
C GLN A 187 -1.47 -32.50 -12.01
N ALA A 188 -1.03 -32.17 -10.79
CA ALA A 188 0.35 -32.46 -10.39
C ALA A 188 0.36 -33.81 -9.69
N GLY A 189 0.71 -34.85 -10.45
CA GLY A 189 0.89 -36.20 -9.95
C GLY A 189 1.79 -36.25 -8.71
N SER A 190 1.46 -37.21 -7.85
CA SER A 190 2.30 -37.76 -6.79
C SER A 190 3.79 -37.71 -7.11
N VAL A 191 4.48 -36.70 -6.59
CA VAL A 191 5.92 -36.74 -6.34
C VAL A 191 6.07 -36.84 -4.84
N GLU A 192 6.23 -38.06 -4.35
CA GLU A 192 6.70 -38.33 -3.00
C GLU A 192 8.09 -37.69 -2.85
N LEU A 193 8.20 -36.69 -1.97
CA LEU A 193 9.48 -36.20 -1.50
C LEU A 193 9.84 -36.97 -0.20
N PRO A 194 10.98 -37.69 -0.16
CA PRO A 194 11.36 -38.49 1.00
C PRO A 194 11.62 -37.60 2.22
N LEU A 195 10.75 -37.69 3.22
CA LEU A 195 11.03 -37.24 4.59
C LEU A 195 11.86 -38.33 5.31
N ALA A 196 13.18 -38.27 5.18
CA ALA A 196 14.08 -38.96 6.11
C ALA A 196 15.47 -38.32 6.14
N HIS A 197 15.92 -37.96 7.36
CA HIS A 197 17.29 -37.57 7.76
C HIS A 197 17.71 -36.10 7.62
N ALA A 198 17.17 -35.21 8.48
CA ALA A 198 17.95 -34.11 9.08
C ALA A 198 17.21 -33.44 10.25
N ALA A 199 16.93 -34.18 11.32
CA ALA A 199 16.55 -33.60 12.62
C ALA A 199 17.02 -34.50 13.76
N SER A 200 18.32 -34.76 13.79
CA SER A 200 19.08 -35.19 14.97
C SER A 200 20.30 -34.30 15.04
N ALA A 201 20.18 -33.17 15.73
CA ALA A 201 21.28 -32.44 16.37
C ALA A 201 20.73 -31.18 17.07
N ALA A 202 21.00 -31.12 18.38
CA ALA A 202 20.88 -30.01 19.33
C ALA A 202 19.45 -29.62 19.77
N ALA A 203 18.95 -29.85 20.99
CA ALA A 203 19.58 -30.12 22.29
C ALA A 203 20.69 -29.13 22.69
#